data_AF-A0A1T4R480-F1
#
_entry.id   AF-A0A1T4R480-F1
#
_cell.length_a   1.000
_cell.length_b   1.000
_cell.length_c   1.000
_cell.angle_alpha   90.00
_cell.angle_beta   90.00
_cell.angle_gamma   90.00
#
_symmetry.space_group_name_H-M   'P 1'
#
loop_
_entity.id
_entity.type
_entity.pdbx_description
1 polymer ?
#
loop_
_entity_poly.entity_id
_entity_poly.type
_entity_poly.pdbx_seq_one_letter_code
_entity_poly.pdbx_strand_id
1 'polypeptide(L)'
;YMEGSPSCGINRTTLKNKRLGNPPGVFGSLLLKKNYFLISSQDLESPIKWWDWKRKIVAYVWAKDLLDKNLENIKEVWEGLQYLLNEIDEEKAKIIKENILLNKDKLNIKNDILNLLREKTSLEKIKKYLWINYNILKEEENIAFDQINSPHVLRGSTAVAEELKIIEKYVRKEKKYFRSSPINYKPK
;
A
#
# COMPACT_ATOMS: atom_id res chain seq x y z
N TYR A 1 -12.30 -9.29 -7.87
CA TYR A 1 -12.80 -10.46 -7.10
C TYR A 1 -14.00 -10.09 -6.28
N MET A 2 -14.96 -11.02 -6.11
CA MET A 2 -16.20 -10.77 -5.37
C MET A 2 -16.08 -11.25 -3.92
N GLU A 3 -16.22 -10.33 -2.96
CA GLU A 3 -16.18 -10.65 -1.53
C GLU A 3 -17.37 -11.51 -1.10
N GLY A 4 -17.13 -12.50 -0.23
CA GLY A 4 -18.15 -13.43 0.26
C GLY A 4 -18.34 -14.69 -0.60
N SER A 5 -17.80 -14.69 -1.83
CA SER A 5 -17.83 -15.88 -2.67
C SER A 5 -16.92 -16.99 -2.11
N PRO A 6 -17.39 -18.25 -1.98
CA PRO A 6 -16.56 -19.37 -1.53
C PRO A 6 -15.47 -19.77 -2.54
N SER A 7 -15.56 -19.33 -3.81
CA SER A 7 -14.52 -19.54 -4.82
C SER A 7 -13.57 -18.35 -4.94
N CYS A 8 -14.10 -17.12 -4.95
CA CYS A 8 -13.36 -15.91 -5.31
C CYS A 8 -13.20 -14.88 -4.18
N GLY A 9 -13.66 -15.14 -2.95
CA GLY A 9 -13.50 -14.22 -1.82
C GLY A 9 -12.03 -13.97 -1.51
N ILE A 10 -11.62 -12.70 -1.42
CA ILE A 10 -10.26 -12.30 -1.06
C ILE A 10 -10.15 -12.13 0.46
N ASN A 11 -11.00 -11.29 1.04
CA ASN A 11 -10.91 -10.92 2.46
C ASN A 11 -11.92 -11.67 3.33
N ARG A 12 -13.07 -12.04 2.75
CA ARG A 12 -14.11 -12.82 3.43
C ARG A 12 -14.71 -13.87 2.50
N THR A 13 -15.08 -15.00 3.09
CA THR A 13 -15.94 -16.00 2.47
C THR A 13 -17.17 -16.20 3.35
N THR A 14 -18.32 -16.39 2.73
CA THR A 14 -19.55 -16.76 3.43
C THR A 14 -19.91 -18.18 3.03
N LEU A 15 -19.96 -19.08 4.01
CA LEU A 15 -20.29 -20.48 3.80
C LEU A 15 -21.43 -20.84 4.76
N LYS A 16 -22.58 -21.23 4.21
CA LYS A 16 -23.81 -21.59 4.96
C LYS A 16 -24.18 -20.56 6.05
N ASN A 17 -24.36 -19.28 5.67
CA ASN A 17 -24.74 -18.17 6.57
C ASN A 17 -23.80 -17.87 7.74
N LYS A 18 -22.64 -18.54 7.84
CA LYS A 18 -21.56 -18.18 8.77
C LYS A 18 -20.53 -17.33 8.04
N ARG A 19 -20.20 -16.16 8.61
CA ARG A 19 -19.07 -15.32 8.19
C ARG A 19 -17.81 -15.92 8.79
N LEU A 20 -16.96 -16.53 7.98
CA LEU A 20 -15.66 -17.01 8.41
C LEU A 20 -14.59 -15.99 7.99
N GLY A 21 -13.83 -15.50 8.95
CA GLY A 21 -12.58 -14.78 8.68
C GLY A 21 -11.46 -15.79 8.46
N ASN A 22 -10.75 -15.69 7.34
CA ASN A 22 -9.77 -16.67 6.83
C ASN A 22 -10.30 -18.13 6.84
N PRO A 23 -10.93 -18.56 5.73
CA PRO A 23 -10.11 -18.85 4.56
C PRO A 23 -10.49 -18.06 3.30
N PRO A 24 -9.52 -17.84 2.40
CA PRO A 24 -9.77 -17.25 1.09
C PRO A 24 -10.57 -18.26 0.25
N GLY A 25 -11.42 -17.78 -0.65
CA GLY A 25 -12.10 -18.68 -1.57
C GLY A 25 -11.06 -19.55 -2.29
N VAL A 26 -11.39 -20.81 -2.60
CA VAL A 26 -10.39 -21.82 -3.03
C VAL A 26 -9.46 -21.27 -4.13
N PHE A 27 -10.02 -20.56 -5.11
CA PHE A 27 -9.25 -19.96 -6.20
C PHE A 27 -8.41 -18.75 -5.75
N GLY A 28 -8.97 -17.85 -4.94
CA GLY A 28 -8.23 -16.73 -4.35
C GLY A 28 -7.03 -17.20 -3.51
N SER A 29 -7.19 -18.29 -2.76
CA SER A 29 -6.12 -18.86 -1.94
C SER A 29 -4.96 -19.39 -2.78
N LEU A 30 -5.28 -20.05 -3.90
CA LEU A 30 -4.29 -20.59 -4.84
C LEU A 30 -3.50 -19.46 -5.51
N LEU A 31 -4.18 -18.38 -5.89
CA LEU A 31 -3.52 -17.22 -6.50
C LEU A 31 -2.66 -16.44 -5.52
N LEU A 32 -3.08 -16.30 -4.26
CA LEU A 32 -2.23 -15.71 -3.22
C LEU A 32 -0.96 -16.53 -2.99
N LYS A 33 -1.06 -17.87 -2.95
CA LYS A 33 0.09 -18.79 -2.90
C LYS A 33 1.03 -18.64 -4.11
N LYS A 34 0.50 -18.26 -5.27
CA LYS A 34 1.28 -17.97 -6.48
C LYS A 34 1.80 -16.53 -6.54
N ASN A 35 1.72 -15.77 -5.44
CA ASN A 35 2.17 -14.38 -5.37
C ASN A 35 1.53 -13.48 -6.44
N TYR A 36 0.20 -13.63 -6.59
CA TYR A 36 -0.65 -12.64 -7.26
C TYR A 36 -1.13 -11.57 -6.27
N PHE A 37 -1.27 -10.36 -6.79
CA PHE A 37 -1.87 -9.22 -6.10
C PHE A 37 -3.36 -9.16 -6.44
N LEU A 38 -4.22 -9.39 -5.46
CA LEU A 38 -5.67 -9.50 -5.68
C LEU A 38 -6.40 -8.28 -5.12
N ILE A 39 -7.30 -7.70 -5.91
CA ILE A 39 -8.14 -6.56 -5.49
C ILE A 39 -9.62 -6.94 -5.58
N SER A 40 -10.38 -6.58 -4.55
CA SER A 40 -11.82 -6.81 -4.53
C SER A 40 -12.55 -5.79 -5.41
N SER A 41 -13.65 -6.17 -6.05
CA SER A 41 -14.44 -5.23 -6.86
C SER A 41 -15.00 -4.08 -6.03
N GLN A 42 -15.37 -4.33 -4.77
CA GLN A 42 -15.84 -3.32 -3.83
C GLN A 42 -14.78 -2.27 -3.51
N ASP A 43 -13.50 -2.66 -3.47
CA ASP A 43 -12.43 -1.70 -3.23
C ASP A 43 -12.11 -0.85 -4.48
N LEU A 44 -12.53 -1.29 -5.69
CA LEU A 44 -12.44 -0.48 -6.92
C LEU A 44 -13.47 0.64 -6.97
N GLU A 45 -14.63 0.46 -6.33
CA GLU A 45 -15.71 1.46 -6.29
C GLU A 45 -15.36 2.67 -5.40
N SER A 46 -14.43 2.50 -4.45
CA SER A 46 -14.03 3.57 -3.54
C SER A 46 -12.81 4.33 -4.09
N PRO A 47 -12.91 5.63 -4.40
CA PRO A 47 -11.82 6.40 -5.00
C PRO A 47 -10.52 6.40 -4.18
N ILE A 48 -10.65 6.46 -2.86
CA ILE A 48 -9.50 6.47 -1.94
C ILE A 48 -8.84 5.10 -1.85
N LYS A 49 -9.63 4.02 -1.80
CA LYS A 49 -9.08 2.66 -1.80
C LYS A 49 -8.43 2.34 -3.14
N TRP A 50 -9.04 2.78 -4.24
CA TRP A 50 -8.45 2.61 -5.56
C TRP A 50 -7.12 3.34 -5.68
N TRP A 51 -7.04 4.58 -5.20
CA TRP A 51 -5.78 5.32 -5.12
C TRP A 51 -4.71 4.56 -4.32
N ASP A 52 -5.08 4.04 -3.14
CA ASP A 52 -4.17 3.25 -2.29
C ASP A 52 -3.71 1.95 -2.96
N TRP A 53 -4.63 1.23 -3.60
CA TRP A 53 -4.29 0.01 -4.33
C TRP A 53 -3.38 0.27 -5.52
N LYS A 54 -3.59 1.36 -6.27
CA LYS A 54 -2.78 1.69 -7.44
C LYS A 54 -1.30 1.84 -7.07
N ARG A 55 -0.98 2.59 -6.01
CA ARG A 55 0.41 2.76 -5.55
C ARG A 55 1.01 1.45 -5.06
N LYS A 56 0.24 0.63 -4.34
CA LYS A 56 0.68 -0.65 -3.79
C LYS A 56 0.94 -1.71 -4.86
N ILE A 57 0.14 -1.75 -5.92
CA ILE A 57 0.40 -2.65 -7.06
C ILE A 57 1.74 -2.32 -7.69
N VAL A 58 2.00 -1.04 -7.96
CA VAL A 58 3.27 -0.62 -8.58
C VAL A 58 4.45 -0.96 -7.68
N ALA A 59 4.32 -0.68 -6.38
CA ALA A 59 5.30 -1.07 -5.37
C ALA A 59 5.53 -2.58 -5.31
N TYR A 60 4.46 -3.37 -5.35
CA TYR A 60 4.51 -4.82 -5.30
C TYR A 60 5.24 -5.40 -6.52
N VAL A 61 4.91 -4.94 -7.72
CA VAL A 61 5.55 -5.42 -8.95
C VAL A 61 7.03 -5.04 -8.97
N TRP A 62 7.38 -3.82 -8.59
CA TRP A 62 8.78 -3.37 -8.50
C TRP A 62 9.58 -4.20 -7.50
N ALA A 63 9.07 -4.36 -6.27
CA ALA A 63 9.74 -5.13 -5.24
C ALA A 63 9.87 -6.61 -5.62
N LYS A 64 8.82 -7.20 -6.19
CA LYS A 64 8.83 -8.59 -6.64
C LYS A 64 9.87 -8.80 -7.73
N ASP A 65 9.91 -7.94 -8.75
CA ASP A 65 10.89 -8.03 -9.85
C ASP A 65 12.34 -7.96 -9.34
N LEU A 66 12.66 -6.99 -8.47
CA LEU A 66 14.00 -6.85 -7.89
C LEU A 66 14.40 -8.05 -7.01
N LEU A 67 13.47 -8.55 -6.19
CA LEU A 67 13.72 -9.65 -5.25
C LEU A 67 13.62 -11.04 -5.88
N ASP A 68 12.96 -11.18 -7.03
CA ASP A 68 13.01 -12.39 -7.85
C ASP A 68 14.36 -12.48 -8.59
N LYS A 69 14.95 -11.34 -8.98
CA LYS A 69 16.28 -11.27 -9.60
C LYS A 69 17.42 -11.50 -8.60
N ASN A 70 17.40 -10.79 -7.49
CA ASN A 70 18.41 -10.94 -6.43
C ASN A 70 17.82 -10.61 -5.05
N LEU A 71 17.88 -11.56 -4.12
CA LEU A 71 17.46 -11.37 -2.73
C LEU A 71 18.37 -10.41 -1.96
N GLU A 72 19.56 -10.07 -2.45
CA GLU A 72 20.42 -9.05 -1.83
C GLU A 72 19.85 -7.64 -1.95
N ASN A 73 18.95 -7.41 -2.91
CA ASN A 73 18.29 -6.13 -3.12
C ASN A 73 17.27 -5.78 -2.02
N ILE A 74 17.11 -6.61 -0.98
CA ILE A 74 16.19 -6.34 0.15
C ILE A 74 16.42 -4.96 0.77
N LYS A 75 17.67 -4.52 0.90
CA LYS A 75 17.99 -3.20 1.47
C LYS A 75 17.48 -2.08 0.57
N GLU A 76 17.73 -2.18 -0.74
CA GLU A 76 17.21 -1.23 -1.74
C GLU A 76 15.68 -1.19 -1.74
N VAL A 77 15.04 -2.36 -1.71
CA VAL A 77 13.58 -2.48 -1.64
C VAL A 77 13.04 -1.84 -0.36
N TRP A 78 13.70 -2.06 0.77
CA TRP A 78 13.32 -1.46 2.05
C TRP A 78 13.45 0.06 2.03
N GLU A 79 14.56 0.61 1.55
CA GLU A 79 14.78 2.05 1.46
C GLU A 79 13.71 2.75 0.60
N GLY A 80 13.32 2.12 -0.51
CA GLY A 80 12.27 2.62 -1.40
C GLY A 80 10.85 2.50 -0.83
N LEU A 81 10.59 1.54 0.07
CA LEU A 81 9.23 1.21 0.53
C LEU A 81 8.94 1.48 2.00
N GLN A 82 9.94 1.74 2.84
CA GLN A 82 9.78 1.82 4.29
C GLN A 82 8.62 2.74 4.70
N TYR A 83 8.45 3.89 4.06
CA TYR A 83 7.38 4.83 4.39
C TYR A 83 5.99 4.29 3.99
N LEU A 84 5.87 3.66 2.82
CA LEU A 84 4.63 3.01 2.40
C LEU A 84 4.27 1.85 3.32
N LEU A 85 5.25 1.02 3.72
CA LEU A 85 5.04 -0.09 4.63
C LEU A 85 4.61 0.39 6.03
N ASN A 86 5.26 1.44 6.55
CA ASN A 86 4.85 2.08 7.81
C ASN A 86 3.44 2.67 7.74
N GLU A 87 3.06 3.27 6.60
CA GLU A 87 1.70 3.76 6.40
C GLU A 87 0.65 2.65 6.45
N ILE A 88 0.97 1.45 5.95
CA ILE A 88 0.08 0.29 6.03
C ILE A 88 0.00 -0.21 7.47
N ASP A 89 1.15 -0.55 8.06
CA ASP A 89 1.26 -1.10 9.41
C ASP A 89 2.64 -0.81 10.02
N GLU A 90 2.68 0.12 10.97
CA GLU A 90 3.90 0.56 11.66
C GLU A 90 4.56 -0.58 12.45
N GLU A 91 3.78 -1.46 13.09
CA GLU A 91 4.31 -2.56 13.90
C GLU A 91 4.94 -3.64 13.03
N LYS A 92 4.26 -4.07 11.97
CA LYS A 92 4.80 -5.06 11.02
C LYS A 92 6.01 -4.50 10.27
N ALA A 93 5.98 -3.23 9.86
CA ALA A 93 7.12 -2.59 9.22
C ALA A 93 8.34 -2.56 10.15
N LYS A 94 8.16 -2.30 11.44
CA LYS A 94 9.24 -2.36 12.44
C LYS A 94 9.86 -3.76 12.53
N ILE A 95 9.04 -4.81 12.59
CA ILE A 95 9.52 -6.20 12.62
C ILE A 95 10.32 -6.54 11.36
N ILE A 96 9.85 -6.13 10.18
CA ILE A 96 10.57 -6.32 8.91
C ILE A 96 11.93 -5.63 8.97
N LYS A 97 11.99 -4.37 9.43
CA LYS A 97 13.24 -3.62 9.59
C LYS A 97 14.23 -4.35 10.49
N GLU A 98 13.78 -4.82 11.64
CA GLU A 98 14.59 -5.58 12.58
C GLU A 98 15.12 -6.88 11.96
N ASN A 99 14.28 -7.60 11.22
CA ASN A 99 14.70 -8.82 10.52
C ASN A 99 15.76 -8.54 9.44
N ILE A 100 15.68 -7.40 8.74
CA ILE A 100 16.70 -6.95 7.79
C ILE A 100 18.01 -6.62 8.49
N LEU A 101 17.96 -5.88 9.60
CA LEU A 101 19.14 -5.50 10.39
C LEU A 101 19.88 -6.72 10.94
N LEU A 102 19.12 -7.70 11.42
CA LEU A 102 19.63 -8.97 11.95
C LEU A 102 20.06 -9.95 10.86
N ASN A 103 19.95 -9.59 9.57
CA ASN A 103 20.22 -10.45 8.42
C ASN A 103 19.55 -11.83 8.55
N LYS A 104 18.29 -11.86 8.99
CA LYS A 104 17.48 -13.09 9.03
C LYS A 104 17.22 -13.59 7.60
N ASP A 105 16.53 -14.73 7.50
CA ASP A 105 16.18 -15.36 6.23
C ASP A 105 15.55 -14.36 5.24
N LYS A 106 16.30 -14.09 4.17
CA LYS A 106 15.95 -13.15 3.09
C LYS A 106 14.65 -13.55 2.39
N LEU A 107 14.36 -14.84 2.27
CA LEU A 107 13.14 -15.32 1.63
C LEU A 107 11.91 -14.98 2.47
N ASN A 108 12.01 -15.12 3.79
CA ASN A 108 10.93 -14.73 4.71
C ASN A 108 10.70 -13.21 4.68
N ILE A 109 11.77 -12.42 4.73
CA ILE A 109 11.68 -10.95 4.64
C ILE A 109 11.00 -10.52 3.33
N LYS A 110 11.36 -11.13 2.20
CA LYS A 110 10.69 -10.89 0.91
C LYS A 110 9.19 -11.16 1.00
N ASN A 111 8.81 -12.32 1.54
CA ASN A 111 7.40 -12.68 1.67
C ASN A 111 6.67 -11.72 2.60
N ASP A 112 7.29 -11.29 3.70
CA ASP A 112 6.71 -10.33 4.65
C ASP A 112 6.45 -8.97 3.98
N ILE A 113 7.42 -8.45 3.22
CA ILE A 113 7.26 -7.20 2.44
C ILE A 113 6.10 -7.34 1.44
N LEU A 114 6.10 -8.41 0.64
CA LEU A 114 5.07 -8.64 -0.39
C LEU A 114 3.68 -8.90 0.22
N ASN A 115 3.61 -9.51 1.39
CA ASN A 115 2.36 -9.71 2.13
C ASN A 115 1.83 -8.39 2.70
N LEU A 116 2.70 -7.59 3.32
CA LEU A 116 2.30 -6.31 3.90
C LEU A 116 1.76 -5.35 2.83
N LEU A 117 2.37 -5.30 1.64
CA LEU A 117 1.86 -4.51 0.52
C LEU A 117 0.45 -4.92 0.04
N ARG A 118 0.02 -6.17 0.32
CA ARG A 118 -1.31 -6.69 -0.03
C ARG A 118 -2.36 -6.39 1.05
N GLU A 119 -1.98 -5.80 2.18
CA GLU A 119 -2.93 -5.48 3.24
C GLU A 119 -3.69 -4.18 2.97
N LYS A 120 -4.87 -4.04 3.57
CA LYS A 120 -5.69 -2.84 3.48
C LYS A 120 -5.13 -1.75 4.39
N THR A 121 -4.99 -0.52 3.87
CA THR A 121 -4.70 0.63 4.72
C THR A 121 -6.00 1.23 5.24
N SER A 122 -6.03 1.62 6.52
CA SER A 122 -7.19 2.31 7.09
C SER A 122 -7.25 3.76 6.60
N LEU A 123 -8.47 4.30 6.47
CA LEU A 123 -8.67 5.68 6.04
C LEU A 123 -7.98 6.70 6.97
N GLU A 124 -7.96 6.42 8.27
CA GLU A 124 -7.28 7.23 9.27
C GLU A 124 -5.77 7.32 9.02
N LYS A 125 -5.13 6.18 8.70
CA LYS A 125 -3.71 6.16 8.34
C LYS A 125 -3.45 6.95 7.06
N ILE A 126 -4.28 6.77 6.02
CA ILE A 126 -4.14 7.55 4.78
C ILE A 126 -4.23 9.06 5.05
N LYS A 127 -5.20 9.51 5.87
CA LYS A 127 -5.33 10.92 6.26
C LYS A 127 -4.13 11.42 7.08
N LYS A 128 -3.67 10.62 8.05
CA LYS A 128 -2.49 10.93 8.89
C LYS A 128 -1.24 11.14 8.01
N TYR A 129 -0.95 10.20 7.13
CA TYR A 129 0.25 10.25 6.28
C TYR A 129 0.15 11.31 5.18
N LEU A 130 -1.05 11.55 4.62
CA LEU A 130 -1.31 12.71 3.75
C LEU A 130 -0.87 14.01 4.42
N TRP A 131 -1.28 14.23 5.66
CA TRP A 131 -0.96 15.44 6.41
C TRP A 131 0.51 15.56 6.78
N ILE A 132 1.13 14.47 7.23
CA ILE A 132 2.58 14.43 7.51
C ILE A 132 3.35 14.84 6.26
N ASN A 133 3.05 14.21 5.12
CA ASN A 133 3.74 14.50 3.87
C ASN A 133 3.46 15.93 3.38
N TYR A 134 2.24 16.45 3.56
CA TYR A 134 1.92 17.83 3.23
C TYR A 134 2.71 18.82 4.07
N ASN A 135 2.82 18.61 5.39
CA ASN A 135 3.57 19.51 6.27
C ASN A 135 5.05 19.52 5.92
N ILE A 136 5.64 18.35 5.64
CA ILE A 136 7.04 18.26 5.19
C ILE A 136 7.22 19.08 3.90
N LEU A 137 6.34 18.91 2.92
CA LEU A 137 6.41 19.68 1.67
C LEU A 137 6.21 21.19 1.91
N LYS A 138 5.32 21.57 2.82
CA LYS A 138 5.07 22.96 3.18
C LYS A 138 6.30 23.59 3.85
N GLU A 139 6.97 22.86 4.74
CA GLU A 139 8.19 23.31 5.43
C GLU A 139 9.38 23.41 4.46
N GLU A 140 9.57 22.42 3.58
CA GLU A 140 10.67 22.40 2.63
C GLU A 140 10.53 23.47 1.53
N GLU A 141 9.30 23.81 1.14
CA GLU A 141 9.03 24.60 -0.07
C GLU A 141 8.33 25.94 0.17
N ASN A 142 7.89 26.23 1.41
CA ASN A 142 7.01 27.36 1.72
C ASN A 142 5.73 27.40 0.86
N ILE A 143 5.23 26.23 0.43
CA ILE A 143 4.03 26.12 -0.40
C ILE A 143 2.82 25.79 0.46
N ALA A 144 1.78 26.61 0.35
CA ALA A 144 0.47 26.33 0.90
C ALA A 144 -0.48 25.90 -0.22
N PHE A 145 -1.16 24.76 -0.02
CA PHE A 145 -2.31 24.38 -0.84
C PHE A 145 -3.57 24.60 -0.01
N ASP A 146 -4.38 25.57 -0.42
CA ASP A 146 -5.64 25.90 0.27
C ASP A 146 -6.63 24.73 0.26
N GLN A 147 -6.47 23.80 -0.68
CA GLN A 147 -7.33 22.64 -0.85
C GLN A 147 -7.03 21.51 0.14
N ILE A 148 -5.90 21.53 0.87
CA ILE A 148 -5.49 20.44 1.76
C ILE A 148 -5.93 20.74 3.19
N ASN A 149 -6.96 20.04 3.65
CA ASN A 149 -7.44 20.21 5.03
C ASN A 149 -6.71 19.29 6.04
N SER A 150 -6.79 19.67 7.31
CA SER A 150 -6.31 18.87 8.44
C SER A 150 -7.03 17.50 8.53
N PRO A 151 -6.36 16.43 9.02
CA PRO A 151 -6.95 15.10 9.21
C PRO A 151 -8.24 15.08 10.03
N HIS A 152 -8.39 16.04 10.95
CA HIS A 152 -9.53 16.15 11.86
C HIS A 152 -10.79 16.73 11.18
N VAL A 153 -10.64 17.32 9.99
CA VAL A 153 -11.78 17.83 9.22
C VAL A 153 -12.56 16.67 8.61
N LEU A 154 -13.87 16.63 8.87
CA LEU A 154 -14.78 15.67 8.26
C LEU A 154 -14.94 15.99 6.78
N ARG A 155 -14.50 15.06 5.93
CA ARG A 155 -14.57 15.15 4.46
C ARG A 155 -14.80 13.77 3.85
N GLY A 156 -15.51 13.73 2.73
CA GLY A 156 -15.81 12.51 2.00
C GLY A 156 -14.57 11.83 1.43
N SER A 157 -14.67 10.54 1.12
CA SER A 157 -13.58 9.74 0.55
C SER A 157 -13.10 10.25 -0.82
N THR A 158 -13.98 10.89 -1.58
CA THR A 158 -13.69 11.57 -2.85
C THR A 158 -12.76 12.77 -2.65
N ALA A 159 -13.09 13.66 -1.71
CA ALA A 159 -12.28 14.86 -1.42
C ALA A 159 -10.86 14.50 -0.98
N VAL A 160 -10.71 13.50 -0.09
CA VAL A 160 -9.37 13.04 0.34
C VAL A 160 -8.58 12.48 -0.85
N ALA A 161 -9.24 11.74 -1.76
CA ALA A 161 -8.58 11.20 -2.95
C ALA A 161 -8.15 12.32 -3.93
N GLU A 162 -8.88 13.42 -4.01
CA GLU A 162 -8.52 14.59 -4.82
C GLU A 162 -7.32 15.33 -4.23
N GLU A 163 -7.30 15.57 -2.92
CA GLU A 163 -6.16 16.16 -2.21
C GLU A 163 -4.87 15.35 -2.43
N LEU A 164 -4.95 14.02 -2.31
CA LEU A 164 -3.84 13.12 -2.59
C LEU A 164 -3.34 13.25 -4.03
N LYS A 165 -4.24 13.35 -5.00
CA LYS A 165 -3.88 13.55 -6.41
C LYS A 165 -3.21 14.91 -6.66
N ILE A 166 -3.63 15.97 -5.96
CA ILE A 166 -3.01 17.31 -6.07
C ILE A 166 -1.55 17.22 -5.65
N ILE A 167 -1.28 16.65 -4.47
CA ILE A 167 0.11 16.49 -3.98
C ILE A 167 0.90 15.59 -4.93
N GLU A 168 0.34 14.45 -5.35
CA GLU A 168 1.02 13.51 -6.24
C GLU A 168 1.39 14.17 -7.58
N LYS A 169 0.50 14.99 -8.16
CA LYS A 169 0.75 15.72 -9.40
C LYS A 169 1.84 16.78 -9.21
N TYR A 170 1.78 17.54 -8.13
CA TYR A 170 2.79 18.55 -7.80
C TYR A 170 4.17 17.92 -7.64
N VAL A 171 4.27 16.90 -6.80
CA VAL A 171 5.53 16.22 -6.50
C VAL A 171 6.14 15.58 -7.74
N ARG A 172 5.33 14.95 -8.60
CA ARG A 172 5.82 14.40 -9.88
C ARG A 172 6.34 15.48 -10.82
N LYS A 173 5.65 16.62 -10.91
CA LYS A 173 6.05 17.73 -11.78
C LYS A 173 7.40 18.30 -11.35
N GLU A 174 7.59 18.48 -10.05
CA GLU A 174 8.81 19.03 -9.46
C GLU A 174 9.92 17.98 -9.27
N LYS A 175 9.70 16.73 -9.71
CA LYS A 175 10.63 15.58 -9.51
C LYS A 175 11.03 15.37 -8.04
N LYS A 176 10.14 15.71 -7.11
CA LYS A 176 10.36 15.56 -5.66
C LYS A 176 9.88 14.21 -5.17
N TYR A 177 10.20 13.90 -3.93
CA TYR A 177 9.76 12.67 -3.27
C TYR A 177 8.54 12.92 -2.39
N PHE A 178 7.43 12.28 -2.71
CA PHE A 178 6.32 12.09 -1.78
C PHE A 178 6.54 10.71 -1.17
N ARG A 179 6.81 10.67 0.14
CA ARG A 179 7.33 9.46 0.81
C ARG A 179 6.42 8.24 0.63
N SER A 180 5.14 8.45 0.38
CA SER A 180 4.17 7.39 0.11
C SER A 180 3.56 7.43 -1.31
N SER A 181 4.27 8.07 -2.25
CA SER A 181 3.93 8.13 -3.67
C SER A 181 4.08 6.78 -4.34
N PRO A 182 3.37 6.53 -5.45
CA PRO A 182 3.69 5.41 -6.32
C PRO A 182 5.16 5.48 -6.75
N ILE A 183 5.87 4.35 -6.62
CA ILE A 183 7.21 4.21 -7.19
C ILE A 183 7.14 4.47 -8.69
N ASN A 184 8.07 5.26 -9.21
CA ASN A 184 8.21 5.48 -10.66
C ASN A 184 8.85 4.23 -11.29
N TYR A 185 8.06 3.16 -11.42
CA TYR A 185 8.48 1.91 -12.05
C TYR A 185 7.92 1.81 -13.47
N LYS A 186 8.80 1.52 -14.43
CA LYS A 186 8.45 1.12 -15.78
C LYS A 186 9.06 -0.26 -16.02
N PRO A 187 8.27 -1.33 -16.13
CA PRO A 187 8.81 -2.63 -16.52
C PRO A 187 9.43 -2.50 -17.93
N LYS A 188 10.58 -3.15 -18.12
CA LYS A 188 11.20 -3.32 -19.44
C LYS A 188 10.52 -4.44 -20.19
#